data_AF-A0AAV8CIU0-F1
#
_entry.id   AF-A0AAV8CIU0-F1
#
_cell.length_a   1.000
_cell.length_b   1.000
_cell.length_c   1.000
_cell.angle_alpha   90.00
_cell.angle_beta   90.00
_cell.angle_gamma   90.00
#
_symmetry.space_group_name_H-M   'P 1'
#
loop_
_entity.id
_entity.type
_entity.pdbx_description
1 polymer ?
#
loop_
_entity_poly.entity_id
_entity_poly.type
_entity_poly.pdbx_seq_one_letter_code
_entity_poly.pdbx_strand_id
1 'polypeptide(L)'
;MFSALKHHLWRSKKREKEEIGKQNRKIAMAKNRSRIFSSCSLLMSLLFFYSALVQFNDPDWYFWLPLYSSAFLVNLLNMRIPTKSKTLTLVARLTLVGGNLLFVKVVIEALVLSGFSAFWSMDMRERVVREKVGSGLVVLSMLLHLKASSTTSTNQAKFSKRNQVSALPEAGMALLAVLSYGLSIYAFGFINKEEMKFS
;
A
#
# COMPACT_ATOMS: atom_id res chain seq x y z
N MET A 1 -43.35 5.16 -44.22
CA MET A 1 -43.41 4.81 -42.78
C MET A 1 -42.41 3.72 -42.36
N PHE A 2 -42.29 2.61 -43.09
CA PHE A 2 -41.38 1.49 -42.75
C PHE A 2 -39.88 1.83 -42.67
N SER A 3 -39.38 2.73 -43.55
CA SER A 3 -37.95 3.11 -43.57
C SER A 3 -37.50 3.81 -42.27
N ALA A 4 -38.35 4.70 -41.73
CA ALA A 4 -38.07 5.42 -40.49
C ALA A 4 -38.00 4.48 -39.27
N LEU A 5 -38.89 3.48 -39.22
CA LEU A 5 -38.90 2.48 -38.14
C LEU A 5 -37.64 1.61 -38.16
N LYS A 6 -37.20 1.19 -39.35
CA LYS A 6 -35.98 0.38 -39.55
C LYS A 6 -34.72 1.13 -39.10
N HIS A 7 -34.64 2.41 -39.44
CA HIS A 7 -33.54 3.28 -39.03
C HIS A 7 -33.53 3.54 -37.51
N HIS A 8 -34.71 3.70 -36.89
CA HIS A 8 -34.82 3.83 -35.44
C HIS A 8 -34.38 2.56 -34.70
N LEU A 9 -34.80 1.38 -35.18
CA LEU A 9 -34.38 0.07 -34.67
C LEU A 9 -32.85 -0.12 -34.78
N TRP A 10 -32.28 0.20 -35.94
CA TRP A 10 -30.83 0.13 -36.14
C TRP A 10 -30.07 1.04 -35.17
N ARG A 11 -30.54 2.28 -34.99
CA ARG A 11 -29.93 3.26 -34.08
C ARG A 11 -30.07 2.83 -32.62
N SER A 12 -31.18 2.21 -32.23
CA SER A 12 -31.38 1.66 -30.88
C SER A 12 -30.38 0.52 -30.59
N LYS A 13 -30.28 -0.45 -31.50
CA LYS A 13 -29.39 -1.62 -31.36
C LYS A 13 -27.91 -1.22 -31.33
N LYS A 14 -27.54 -0.16 -32.05
CA LYS A 14 -26.18 0.41 -32.00
C LYS A 14 -25.85 0.99 -30.61
N ARG A 15 -26.76 1.79 -30.03
CA ARG A 15 -26.57 2.39 -28.69
C ARG A 15 -26.45 1.33 -27.59
N GLU A 16 -27.28 0.29 -27.65
CA GLU A 16 -27.21 -0.83 -26.70
C GLU A 16 -25.85 -1.54 -26.73
N LYS A 17 -25.33 -1.85 -27.93
CA LYS A 17 -23.99 -2.44 -28.07
C LYS A 17 -22.87 -1.54 -27.55
N GLU A 18 -22.99 -0.23 -27.77
CA GLU A 18 -22.02 0.75 -27.25
C GLU A 18 -22.04 0.82 -25.72
N GLU A 19 -23.23 0.81 -25.10
CA GLU A 19 -23.37 0.82 -23.65
C GLU A 19 -22.88 -0.48 -22.99
N ILE A 20 -23.19 -1.64 -23.58
CA ILE A 20 -22.64 -2.94 -23.14
C ILE A 20 -21.10 -2.93 -23.25
N GLY A 21 -20.57 -2.43 -24.36
CA GLY A 21 -19.13 -2.31 -24.57
C GLY A 21 -18.45 -1.39 -23.53
N LYS A 22 -19.04 -0.23 -23.25
CA LYS A 22 -18.56 0.68 -22.20
C LYS A 22 -18.61 0.03 -20.82
N GLN A 23 -19.69 -0.70 -20.51
CA GLN A 23 -19.85 -1.38 -19.23
C GLN A 23 -18.81 -2.49 -19.05
N ASN A 24 -18.58 -3.32 -20.07
CA ASN A 24 -17.56 -4.36 -20.04
C ASN A 24 -16.15 -3.79 -19.85
N ARG A 25 -15.82 -2.67 -20.49
CA ARG A 25 -14.55 -1.97 -20.28
C ARG A 25 -14.40 -1.48 -18.84
N LYS A 26 -15.45 -0.91 -18.24
CA LYS A 26 -15.43 -0.47 -16.84
C LYS A 26 -15.18 -1.64 -15.88
N ILE A 27 -15.85 -2.77 -16.09
CA ILE A 27 -15.67 -4.00 -15.30
C ILE A 27 -14.23 -4.51 -15.43
N ALA A 28 -13.70 -4.57 -16.65
CA ALA A 28 -12.33 -5.01 -16.91
C ALA A 28 -11.29 -4.11 -16.22
N MET A 29 -11.47 -2.78 -16.29
CA MET A 29 -10.58 -1.83 -15.60
C MET A 29 -10.65 -1.99 -14.08
N ALA A 30 -11.83 -2.13 -13.50
CA ALA A 30 -12.00 -2.35 -12.06
C ALA A 30 -11.33 -3.65 -11.59
N LYS A 31 -11.45 -4.73 -12.37
CA LYS A 31 -10.80 -6.02 -12.11
C LYS A 31 -9.27 -5.96 -12.23
N ASN A 32 -8.74 -5.14 -13.14
CA ASN A 32 -7.29 -4.97 -13.28
C ASN A 32 -6.72 -4.20 -12.08
N ARG A 33 -7.43 -3.15 -11.69
CA ARG A 33 -7.11 -2.31 -10.52
C ARG A 33 -7.08 -3.09 -9.21
N SER A 34 -8.09 -3.94 -8.96
CA SER A 34 -8.10 -4.81 -7.78
C SER A 34 -6.95 -5.83 -7.79
N ARG A 35 -6.56 -6.34 -8.96
CA ARG A 35 -5.39 -7.22 -9.09
C ARG A 35 -4.08 -6.50 -8.76
N ILE A 36 -3.87 -5.28 -9.27
CA ILE A 36 -2.68 -4.48 -8.94
C ILE A 36 -2.60 -4.24 -7.43
N PHE A 37 -3.68 -3.78 -6.81
CA PHE A 37 -3.73 -3.58 -5.37
C PHE A 37 -3.42 -4.87 -4.61
N SER A 38 -4.04 -5.99 -4.99
CA SER A 38 -3.81 -7.30 -4.38
C SER A 38 -2.35 -7.72 -4.49
N SER A 39 -1.74 -7.59 -5.66
CA SER A 39 -0.34 -7.97 -5.89
C SER A 39 0.61 -7.08 -5.10
N CYS A 40 0.40 -5.76 -5.09
CA CYS A 40 1.21 -4.84 -4.30
C CYS A 40 1.05 -5.06 -2.80
N SER A 41 -0.17 -5.34 -2.32
CA SER A 41 -0.44 -5.69 -0.93
C SER A 41 0.28 -6.99 -0.54
N LEU A 42 0.29 -7.99 -1.41
CA LEU A 42 1.06 -9.23 -1.17
C LEU A 42 2.57 -8.97 -1.10
N LEU A 43 3.11 -8.13 -1.98
CA LEU A 43 4.52 -7.73 -1.93
C LEU A 43 4.83 -7.00 -0.61
N MET A 44 4.02 -6.03 -0.20
CA MET A 44 4.18 -5.37 1.09
C MET A 44 4.08 -6.34 2.27
N SER A 45 3.18 -7.33 2.18
CA SER A 45 3.06 -8.40 3.17
C SER A 45 4.37 -9.17 3.29
N LEU A 46 4.93 -9.67 2.18
CA LEU A 46 6.19 -10.41 2.19
C LEU A 46 7.35 -9.58 2.75
N LEU A 47 7.40 -8.29 2.41
CA LEU A 47 8.37 -7.36 2.97
C LEU A 47 8.25 -7.27 4.50
N PHE A 48 7.04 -7.03 5.03
CA PHE A 48 6.85 -6.93 6.48
C PHE A 48 7.08 -8.24 7.21
N PHE A 49 6.76 -9.38 6.59
CA PHE A 49 7.10 -10.68 7.14
C PHE A 49 8.63 -10.83 7.27
N TYR A 50 9.36 -10.52 6.21
CA TYR A 50 10.82 -10.52 6.25
C TYR A 50 11.37 -9.55 7.30
N SER A 51 10.83 -8.32 7.37
CA SER A 51 11.19 -7.36 8.41
C SER A 51 10.98 -7.91 9.82
N ALA A 52 9.85 -8.59 10.08
CA ALA A 52 9.59 -9.22 11.37
C ALA A 52 10.61 -10.30 11.74
N LEU A 53 11.08 -11.08 10.75
CA LEU A 53 12.11 -12.10 10.97
C LEU A 53 13.47 -11.50 11.34
N VAL A 54 13.88 -10.43 10.67
CA VAL A 54 15.18 -9.77 10.94
C VAL A 54 15.21 -9.16 12.35
N GLN A 55 14.06 -8.75 12.88
CA GLN A 55 13.96 -8.10 14.19
C GLN A 55 14.30 -9.02 15.37
N PHE A 56 14.30 -10.35 15.24
CA PHE A 56 14.63 -11.25 16.35
C PHE A 56 16.03 -11.02 16.94
N ASN A 57 16.96 -10.46 16.16
CA ASN A 57 18.32 -10.17 16.60
C ASN A 57 18.48 -8.77 17.21
N ASP A 58 17.43 -7.95 17.23
CA ASP A 58 17.48 -6.59 17.75
C ASP A 58 17.10 -6.55 19.24
N PRO A 59 17.73 -5.68 20.07
CA PRO A 59 17.47 -5.60 21.50
C PRO A 59 16.02 -5.17 21.83
N ASP A 60 15.36 -4.47 20.91
CA ASP A 60 13.98 -3.97 21.07
C ASP A 60 12.95 -4.74 20.22
N TRP A 61 13.24 -6.01 19.90
CA TRP A 61 12.41 -6.84 19.02
C TRP A 61 10.94 -6.90 19.44
N TYR A 62 10.66 -6.81 20.74
CA TYR A 62 9.33 -6.92 21.33
C TYR A 62 8.36 -5.81 20.90
N PHE A 63 8.85 -4.64 20.47
CA PHE A 63 8.01 -3.58 19.90
C PHE A 63 7.85 -3.72 18.39
N TRP A 64 8.93 -4.06 17.70
CA TRP A 64 8.99 -4.10 16.25
C TRP A 64 8.32 -5.34 15.67
N LEU A 65 8.48 -6.49 16.30
CA LEU A 65 7.91 -7.75 15.84
C LEU A 65 6.38 -7.74 15.82
N PRO A 66 5.67 -7.31 16.89
CA PRO A 66 4.21 -7.17 16.82
C PRO A 66 3.76 -6.15 15.78
N LEU A 67 4.50 -5.05 15.60
CA LEU A 67 4.19 -4.03 14.59
C LEU A 67 4.24 -4.63 13.17
N TYR A 68 5.37 -5.22 12.80
CA TYR A 68 5.56 -5.80 11.48
C TYR A 68 4.67 -7.02 11.24
N SER A 69 4.46 -7.87 12.25
CA SER A 69 3.55 -9.02 12.16
C SER A 69 2.11 -8.59 11.92
N SER A 70 1.66 -7.52 12.59
CA SER A 70 0.31 -6.98 12.37
C SER A 70 0.19 -6.34 10.99
N ALA A 71 1.22 -5.61 10.54
CA ALA A 71 1.26 -5.03 9.21
C ALA A 71 1.25 -6.11 8.11
N PHE A 72 2.01 -7.20 8.29
CA PHE A 72 1.97 -8.40 7.47
C PHE A 72 0.54 -8.95 7.40
N LEU A 73 -0.09 -9.19 8.55
CA LEU A 73 -1.42 -9.77 8.63
C LEU A 73 -2.47 -8.91 7.89
N VAL A 74 -2.44 -7.60 8.09
CA VAL A 74 -3.36 -6.67 7.41
C VAL A 74 -3.14 -6.69 5.89
N ASN A 75 -1.88 -6.64 5.43
CA ASN A 75 -1.58 -6.66 4.00
C ASN A 75 -1.92 -8.00 3.34
N LEU A 76 -1.76 -9.12 4.05
CA LEU A 76 -2.12 -10.44 3.56
C LEU A 76 -3.64 -10.60 3.47
N LEU A 77 -4.34 -10.34 4.56
CA LEU A 77 -5.78 -10.61 4.66
C LEU A 77 -6.62 -9.61 3.86
N ASN A 78 -6.13 -8.38 3.66
CA ASN A 78 -6.84 -7.38 2.89
C ASN A 78 -6.46 -7.36 1.39
N MET A 79 -5.65 -8.31 0.90
CA MET A 79 -5.22 -8.34 -0.50
C MET A 79 -6.38 -8.71 -1.46
N ARG A 80 -7.25 -9.65 -1.07
CA ARG A 80 -8.23 -10.28 -1.98
C ARG A 80 -9.53 -9.50 -2.08
N ILE A 81 -9.93 -8.85 -1.00
CA ILE A 81 -11.15 -8.04 -0.88
C ILE A 81 -10.83 -7.00 0.19
N PRO A 82 -11.04 -5.68 -0.02
CA PRO A 82 -11.10 -4.72 1.08
C PRO A 82 -12.29 -5.12 1.96
N THR A 83 -12.02 -6.02 2.90
CA THR A 83 -13.08 -6.63 3.71
C THR A 83 -13.52 -5.58 4.71
N LYS A 84 -14.84 -5.38 4.84
CA LYS A 84 -15.43 -4.56 5.92
C LYS A 84 -15.32 -5.26 7.29
N SER A 85 -14.33 -6.12 7.47
CA SER A 85 -14.09 -6.78 8.75
C SER A 85 -13.75 -5.71 9.78
N LYS A 86 -14.64 -5.57 10.78
CA LYS A 86 -14.44 -4.66 11.91
C LYS A 86 -13.13 -5.01 12.65
N THR A 87 -12.85 -6.30 12.79
CA THR A 87 -11.61 -6.80 13.39
C THR A 87 -10.39 -6.35 12.61
N LEU A 88 -10.35 -6.57 11.30
CA LEU A 88 -9.19 -6.18 10.49
C LEU A 88 -8.98 -4.66 10.45
N THR A 89 -10.08 -3.90 10.44
CA THR A 89 -10.04 -2.44 10.54
C THR A 89 -9.50 -1.98 11.90
N LEU A 90 -9.87 -2.67 12.99
CA LEU A 90 -9.34 -2.41 14.31
C LEU A 90 -7.84 -2.73 14.37
N VAL A 91 -7.41 -3.89 13.87
CA VAL A 91 -5.98 -4.25 13.79
C VAL A 91 -5.22 -3.19 13.01
N ALA A 92 -5.70 -2.80 11.82
CA ALA A 92 -5.06 -1.76 11.01
C ALA A 92 -4.95 -0.41 11.74
N ARG A 93 -5.95 -0.02 12.54
CA ARG A 93 -5.90 1.19 13.37
C ARG A 93 -4.90 1.07 14.52
N LEU A 94 -4.87 -0.07 15.21
CA LEU A 94 -3.90 -0.30 16.29
C LEU A 94 -2.47 -0.35 15.74
N THR A 95 -2.26 -1.03 14.62
CA THR A 95 -0.98 -1.05 13.90
C THR A 95 -0.58 0.35 13.44
N LEU A 96 -1.52 1.16 12.96
CA LEU A 96 -1.26 2.55 12.59
C LEU A 96 -0.83 3.37 13.80
N VAL A 97 -1.51 3.26 14.94
CA VAL A 97 -1.13 3.95 16.17
C VAL A 97 0.24 3.50 16.64
N GLY A 98 0.50 2.19 16.72
CA GLY A 98 1.80 1.65 17.09
C GLY A 98 2.91 2.10 16.14
N GLY A 99 2.65 2.13 14.83
CA GLY A 99 3.59 2.60 13.82
C GLY A 99 3.93 4.09 13.98
N ASN A 100 2.94 4.93 14.27
CA ASN A 100 3.18 6.35 14.54
C ASN A 100 3.97 6.56 15.84
N LEU A 101 3.65 5.82 16.91
CA LEU A 101 4.38 5.89 18.18
C LEU A 101 5.86 5.52 18.00
N LEU A 102 6.13 4.41 17.31
CA LEU A 102 7.50 3.97 17.04
C LEU A 102 8.22 4.90 16.07
N PHE A 103 7.53 5.45 15.06
CA PHE A 103 8.10 6.47 14.19
C PHE A 103 8.55 7.70 14.98
N VAL A 104 7.69 8.22 15.87
CA VAL A 104 8.05 9.36 16.74
C VAL A 104 9.21 9.03 17.66
N LYS A 105 9.22 7.83 18.28
CA LYS A 105 10.37 7.35 19.09
C LYS A 105 11.67 7.43 18.31
N VAL A 106 11.70 6.89 17.10
CA VAL A 106 12.90 6.83 16.26
C VAL A 106 13.33 8.23 15.81
N VAL A 107 12.37 9.12 15.51
CA VAL A 107 12.67 10.52 15.18
C VAL A 107 13.30 11.24 16.35
N ILE A 108 12.79 11.06 17.56
CA ILE A 108 13.38 11.63 18.78
C ILE A 108 14.79 11.07 18.99
N GLU A 109 14.98 9.76 18.86
CA GLU A 109 16.29 9.13 18.99
C GLU A 109 17.30 9.68 17.97
N ALA A 110 16.90 9.82 16.71
CA ALA A 110 17.73 10.42 15.66
C ALA A 110 18.16 11.85 16.01
N LEU A 111 17.23 12.67 16.51
CA LEU A 111 17.48 14.06 16.85
C LEU A 111 18.35 14.20 18.10
N VAL A 112 18.13 13.36 19.12
CA VAL A 112 18.81 13.45 20.42
C VAL A 112 20.22 12.86 20.38
N LEU A 113 20.41 11.69 19.75
CA LEU A 113 21.70 10.99 19.76
C LEU A 113 22.66 11.48 18.69
N SER A 114 22.13 11.88 17.53
CA SER A 114 22.94 12.07 16.32
C SER A 114 22.69 13.42 15.63
N GLY A 115 21.81 14.25 16.20
CA GLY A 115 21.52 15.61 15.74
C GLY A 115 20.77 15.67 14.39
N PHE A 116 20.62 16.89 13.87
CA PHE A 116 19.86 17.16 12.64
C PHE A 116 20.45 16.50 11.38
N SER A 117 21.76 16.24 11.37
CA SER A 117 22.45 15.59 10.25
C SER A 117 22.00 14.13 10.09
N ALA A 118 21.84 13.40 11.19
CA ALA A 118 21.38 12.01 11.14
C ALA A 118 19.88 11.88 10.83
N PHE A 119 19.09 12.91 11.16
CA PHE A 119 17.70 12.96 10.72
C PHE A 119 17.60 12.96 9.18
N TRP A 120 18.50 13.69 8.50
CA TRP A 120 18.59 13.72 7.04
C TRP A 120 19.39 12.54 6.45
N SER A 121 20.18 11.84 7.27
CA SER A 121 20.89 10.64 6.85
C SER A 121 19.91 9.60 6.30
N MET A 122 20.30 9.04 5.16
CA MET A 122 19.65 7.91 4.50
C MET A 122 20.60 6.71 4.44
N ASP A 123 21.65 6.67 5.27
CA ASP A 123 22.51 5.49 5.34
C ASP A 123 21.77 4.33 6.02
N MET A 124 21.42 3.32 5.22
CA MET A 124 20.71 2.13 5.69
C MET A 124 21.54 1.22 6.59
N ARG A 125 22.84 1.48 6.72
CA ARG A 125 23.69 0.82 7.74
C ARG A 125 23.29 1.26 9.14
N GLU A 126 22.81 2.49 9.29
CA GLU A 126 22.34 3.00 10.57
C GLU A 126 21.00 2.36 10.95
N ARG A 127 20.95 1.81 12.17
CA ARG A 127 19.74 1.20 12.73
C ARG A 127 18.55 2.18 12.72
N VAL A 128 18.79 3.41 13.13
CA VAL A 128 17.77 4.48 13.24
C VAL A 128 17.12 4.79 11.89
N VAL A 129 17.91 4.79 10.80
CA VAL A 129 17.38 5.00 9.45
C VAL A 129 16.47 3.85 9.02
N ARG A 130 16.87 2.59 9.28
CA ARG A 130 16.04 1.42 8.96
C ARG A 130 14.74 1.41 9.76
N GLU A 131 14.80 1.74 11.05
CA GLU A 131 13.62 1.81 11.92
C GLU A 131 12.65 2.92 11.49
N LYS A 132 13.18 4.10 11.10
CA LYS A 132 12.42 5.25 10.58
C LYS A 132 11.70 4.89 9.28
N VAL A 133 12.43 4.29 8.35
CA VAL A 133 11.88 3.85 7.07
C VAL A 133 10.84 2.75 7.29
N GLY A 134 11.16 1.72 8.06
CA GLY A 134 10.27 0.58 8.29
C GLY A 134 8.96 0.97 8.95
N SER A 135 9.00 1.76 10.03
CA SER A 135 7.80 2.31 10.67
C SER A 135 7.00 3.23 9.75
N GLY A 136 7.68 4.08 8.95
CA GLY A 136 7.03 4.92 7.95
C GLY A 136 6.29 4.11 6.87
N LEU A 137 6.90 3.03 6.36
CA LEU A 137 6.26 2.13 5.41
C LEU A 137 5.01 1.44 6.00
N VAL A 138 5.07 1.02 7.26
CA VAL A 138 3.90 0.46 7.97
C VAL A 138 2.78 1.49 8.06
N VAL A 139 3.07 2.73 8.48
CA VAL A 139 2.08 3.81 8.60
C VAL A 139 1.42 4.09 7.24
N LEU A 140 2.20 4.25 6.17
CA LEU A 140 1.68 4.50 4.83
C LEU A 140 0.81 3.35 4.33
N SER A 141 1.24 2.10 4.54
CA SER A 141 0.49 0.91 4.16
C SER A 141 -0.87 0.85 4.88
N MET A 142 -0.90 1.08 6.20
CA MET A 142 -2.14 1.05 6.97
C MET A 142 -3.11 2.18 6.55
N LEU A 143 -2.59 3.38 6.29
CA LEU A 143 -3.40 4.51 5.79
C LEU A 143 -4.06 4.19 4.45
N LEU A 144 -3.34 3.52 3.53
CA LEU A 144 -3.88 3.11 2.23
C LEU A 144 -4.97 2.05 2.39
N HIS A 145 -4.77 1.05 3.27
CA HIS A 145 -5.79 0.04 3.58
C HIS A 145 -7.05 0.65 4.21
N LEU A 146 -6.90 1.59 5.14
CA LEU A 146 -8.03 2.30 5.76
C LEU A 146 -8.79 3.18 4.76
N LYS A 147 -8.07 3.88 3.86
CA LYS A 147 -8.69 4.65 2.77
C LYS A 147 -9.41 3.76 1.76
N ALA A 148 -8.84 2.60 1.40
CA ALA A 148 -9.51 1.64 0.53
C ALA A 148 -10.81 1.09 1.15
N SER A 149 -10.81 0.83 2.47
CA SER A 149 -11.99 0.37 3.21
C SER A 149 -13.09 1.43 3.31
N SER A 150 -12.74 2.70 3.59
CA SER A 150 -13.73 3.79 3.69
C SER A 150 -14.41 4.10 2.36
N THR A 151 -13.67 4.01 1.24
CA THR A 151 -14.18 4.24 -0.12
C THR A 151 -15.27 3.21 -0.49
N THR A 152 -15.22 2.02 0.11
CA THR A 152 -16.20 0.94 -0.09
C THR A 152 -17.49 1.15 0.71
N SER A 153 -17.50 2.07 1.70
CA SER A 153 -18.66 2.32 2.57
C SER A 153 -19.62 3.40 2.06
N THR A 154 -19.12 4.42 1.36
CA THR A 154 -19.88 5.68 1.22
C THR A 154 -20.56 5.90 -0.14
N ASN A 155 -20.40 5.05 -1.16
CA ASN A 155 -20.83 5.42 -2.52
C ASN A 155 -21.50 4.32 -3.35
N GLN A 156 -22.73 3.94 -3.04
CA GLN A 156 -23.73 3.72 -4.11
C GLN A 156 -24.39 5.05 -4.55
N ALA A 157 -24.22 6.16 -3.81
CA ALA A 157 -25.06 7.35 -3.96
C ALA A 157 -24.53 8.53 -4.81
N LYS A 158 -23.24 8.67 -5.16
CA LYS A 158 -22.78 9.81 -5.98
C LYS A 158 -21.81 9.42 -7.10
N PHE A 159 -22.35 9.24 -8.30
CA PHE A 159 -21.68 8.68 -9.48
C PHE A 159 -20.78 9.67 -10.27
N SER A 160 -20.64 10.94 -9.84
CA SER A 160 -20.07 11.98 -10.71
C SER A 160 -18.62 12.45 -10.42
N LYS A 161 -18.00 12.10 -9.28
CA LYS A 161 -16.59 12.47 -8.95
C LYS A 161 -15.66 11.24 -8.82
N ARG A 162 -16.09 10.10 -9.37
CA ARG A 162 -15.77 8.74 -8.91
C ARG A 162 -14.50 8.11 -9.51
N ASN A 163 -13.97 8.63 -10.62
CA ASN A 163 -12.82 8.01 -11.30
C ASN A 163 -11.46 8.40 -10.70
N GLN A 164 -11.35 9.51 -9.99
CA GLN A 164 -10.06 10.00 -9.47
C GLN A 164 -9.76 9.49 -8.05
N VAL A 165 -10.77 9.40 -7.19
CA VAL A 165 -10.59 9.03 -5.76
C VAL A 165 -10.45 7.51 -5.57
N SER A 166 -11.04 6.70 -6.44
CA SER A 166 -10.90 5.22 -6.38
C SER A 166 -9.55 4.71 -6.86
N ALA A 167 -8.83 5.49 -7.67
CA ALA A 167 -7.48 5.15 -8.14
C ALA A 167 -6.38 5.48 -7.12
N LEU A 168 -6.68 6.33 -6.12
CA LEU A 168 -5.68 6.85 -5.18
C LEU A 168 -5.08 5.76 -4.26
N PRO A 169 -5.86 4.85 -3.64
CA PRO A 169 -5.29 3.81 -2.78
C PRO A 169 -4.48 2.79 -3.59
N GLU A 170 -4.88 2.52 -4.83
CA GLU A 170 -4.25 1.55 -5.72
C GLU A 170 -2.91 2.07 -6.26
N ALA A 171 -2.90 3.29 -6.80
CA ALA A 171 -1.67 3.96 -7.20
C ALA A 171 -0.74 4.17 -6.00
N GLY A 172 -1.30 4.51 -4.84
CA GLY A 172 -0.54 4.66 -3.59
C GLY A 172 0.12 3.35 -3.15
N MET A 173 -0.61 2.22 -3.17
CA MET A 173 -0.05 0.92 -2.81
C MET A 173 0.99 0.44 -3.83
N ALA A 174 0.77 0.71 -5.11
CA ALA A 174 1.75 0.38 -6.14
C ALA A 174 3.04 1.19 -5.98
N LEU A 175 2.92 2.50 -5.78
CA LEU A 175 4.05 3.37 -5.51
C LEU A 175 4.78 2.96 -4.23
N LEU A 176 4.04 2.64 -3.16
CA LEU A 176 4.62 2.19 -1.90
C LEU A 176 5.41 0.89 -2.08
N ALA A 177 4.88 -0.08 -2.82
CA ALA A 177 5.59 -1.33 -3.12
C ALA A 177 6.85 -1.08 -3.94
N VAL A 178 6.77 -0.27 -5.00
CA VAL A 178 7.93 0.08 -5.85
C VAL A 178 9.01 0.78 -5.03
N LEU A 179 8.65 1.77 -4.21
CA LEU A 179 9.60 2.48 -3.36
C LEU A 179 10.23 1.55 -2.34
N SER A 180 9.43 0.70 -1.68
CA SER A 180 9.94 -0.21 -0.64
C SER A 180 10.95 -1.20 -1.20
N TYR A 181 10.64 -1.85 -2.32
CA TYR A 181 11.54 -2.80 -2.96
C TYR A 181 12.73 -2.13 -3.64
N GLY A 182 12.53 -0.97 -4.26
CA GLY A 182 13.62 -0.18 -4.83
C GLY A 182 14.65 0.20 -3.76
N LEU A 183 14.19 0.58 -2.57
CA LEU A 183 15.03 0.89 -1.43
C LEU A 183 15.78 -0.34 -0.92
N SER A 184 15.12 -1.50 -0.82
CA SER A 184 15.77 -2.77 -0.45
C SER A 184 16.85 -3.19 -1.45
N ILE A 185 16.58 -3.05 -2.75
CA ILE A 185 17.55 -3.36 -3.81
C ILE A 185 18.72 -2.39 -3.77
N TYR A 186 18.46 -1.10 -3.58
CA TYR A 186 19.50 -0.08 -3.45
C TYR A 186 20.44 -0.39 -2.27
N ALA A 187 19.85 -0.67 -1.10
CA ALA A 187 20.62 -1.02 0.09
C ALA A 187 21.47 -2.29 -0.12
N PHE A 188 20.89 -3.35 -0.66
CA PHE A 188 21.62 -4.61 -0.89
C PHE A 188 22.67 -4.50 -2.00
N GLY A 189 22.37 -3.78 -3.09
CA GLY A 189 23.16 -3.79 -4.31
C GLY A 189 24.28 -2.75 -4.36
N PHE A 190 24.14 -1.61 -3.68
CA PHE A 190 25.11 -0.52 -3.72
C PHE A 190 25.88 -0.36 -2.41
N ILE A 191 25.22 -0.51 -1.26
CA ILE A 191 25.87 -0.26 0.04
C ILE A 191 26.78 -1.44 0.42
N ASN A 192 26.35 -2.69 0.18
CA ASN A 192 27.16 -3.87 0.51
C ASN A 192 28.32 -4.14 -0.47
N LYS A 193 28.34 -3.50 -1.66
CA LYS A 193 29.42 -3.69 -2.64
C LYS A 193 30.70 -2.92 -2.31
N GLU A 194 30.63 -1.92 -1.45
CA GLU A 194 31.82 -1.17 -1.05
C GLU A 194 32.75 -2.00 -0.14
N GLU A 195 32.25 -3.01 0.56
CA GLU A 195 33.07 -3.89 1.41
C GLU A 195 33.65 -5.10 0.67
N MET A 196 32.96 -5.64 -0.35
CA MET A 196 33.49 -6.77 -1.14
C MET A 196 34.65 -6.40 -2.08
N LYS A 197 35.11 -5.15 -2.07
CA LYS A 197 36.31 -4.71 -2.82
C LYS A 197 37.56 -4.61 -1.95
N PHE A 198 37.49 -4.93 -0.66
CA PHE A 198 38.63 -4.94 0.26
C PHE A 198 38.72 -6.23 1.05
N SER A 199 38.68 -7.37 0.34
CA SER A 199 39.12 -8.67 0.87
C SER A 199 40.14 -9.28 -0.08
#